data_AF-A0A963Y723-F1
#
_entry.id   AF-A0A963Y723-F1
#
_cell.length_a   1.000
_cell.length_b   1.000
_cell.length_c   1.000
_cell.angle_alpha   90.00
_cell.angle_beta   90.00
_cell.angle_gamma   90.00
#
_symmetry.space_group_name_H-M   'P 1'
#
loop_
_entity.id
_entity.type
_entity.pdbx_description
1 polymer ?
#
loop_
_entity_poly.entity_id
_entity_poly.type
_entity_poly.pdbx_seq_one_letter_code
_entity_poly.pdbx_strand_id
1 'polypeptide(L)'
;TNDVYPTAMRLAIVSQCAPFQAAQRRLSDAFSERASAFAQVRKIGRTQLQDAVPMTLGQEFAGFSATIDEDVEIIGRLSQLLLEVNLGGTAIGTRVNTPEGYPERAVAELSKVSGFEVKLAANLIEASSDAGAYVTFSGVLKRIAVKLSKICNDLRLLSSGPRSGF
;
A
#
# COMPACT_ATOMS: atom_id res chain seq x y z
N THR A 1 17.55 0.45 -21.42
CA THR A 1 16.89 1.51 -20.62
C THR A 1 15.41 1.28 -20.54
N ASN A 2 14.70 1.18 -21.67
CA ASN A 2 13.24 1.10 -21.72
C ASN A 2 12.65 -0.22 -21.17
N ASP A 3 13.50 -1.20 -20.89
CA ASP A 3 13.18 -2.48 -20.25
C ASP A 3 13.84 -2.62 -18.87
N VAL A 4 15.13 -2.28 -18.76
CA VAL A 4 15.91 -2.38 -17.52
C VAL A 4 15.47 -1.37 -16.46
N TYR A 5 15.28 -0.10 -16.82
CA TYR A 5 14.88 0.95 -15.87
C TYR A 5 13.50 0.69 -15.25
N PRO A 6 12.43 0.44 -16.04
CA PRO A 6 11.12 0.14 -15.44
C PRO A 6 11.12 -1.16 -14.65
N THR A 7 11.91 -2.17 -15.04
CA THR A 7 12.10 -3.38 -14.23
C THR A 7 12.72 -3.05 -12.87
N ALA A 8 13.82 -2.30 -12.85
CA ALA A 8 14.48 -1.89 -11.61
C ALA A 8 13.57 -1.06 -10.69
N MET A 9 12.81 -0.12 -11.27
CA MET A 9 11.86 0.71 -10.51
C MET A 9 10.74 -0.13 -9.89
N ARG A 10 10.16 -1.07 -10.63
CA ARG A 10 9.16 -2.02 -10.13
C ARG A 10 9.69 -2.82 -8.93
N LEU A 11 10.87 -3.43 -9.05
CA LEU A 11 11.47 -4.19 -7.94
C LEU A 11 11.79 -3.31 -6.73
N ALA A 12 12.26 -2.08 -6.95
CA ALA A 12 12.53 -1.13 -5.86
C ALA A 12 11.26 -0.74 -5.09
N ILE A 13 10.12 -0.63 -5.77
CA ILE A 13 8.84 -0.38 -5.08
C ILE A 13 8.41 -1.61 -4.29
N VAL A 14 8.48 -2.80 -4.91
CA VAL A 14 8.07 -4.06 -4.26
C VAL A 14 8.92 -4.37 -3.03
N SER A 15 10.23 -4.09 -3.07
CA SER A 15 11.11 -4.31 -1.91
C SER A 15 10.74 -3.46 -0.69
N GLN A 16 10.12 -2.30 -0.91
CA GLN A 16 9.63 -1.42 0.15
C GLN A 16 8.25 -1.80 0.67
N CYS A 17 7.51 -2.68 -0.02
CA CYS A 17 6.16 -3.08 0.40
C CYS A 17 6.14 -3.81 1.75
N ALA A 18 7.01 -4.80 1.96
CA ALA A 18 7.02 -5.56 3.21
C ALA A 18 7.41 -4.69 4.44
N PRO A 19 8.48 -3.86 4.38
CA PRO A 19 8.76 -2.89 5.44
C PRO A 19 7.60 -1.92 5.72
N PHE A 20 6.94 -1.44 4.66
CA PHE A 20 5.82 -0.52 4.79
C PHE A 20 4.59 -1.18 5.42
N GLN A 21 4.25 -2.40 5.00
CA GLN A 21 3.19 -3.20 5.63
C GLN A 21 3.51 -3.47 7.11
N ALA A 22 4.75 -3.80 7.46
CA ALA A 22 5.14 -3.99 8.85
C ALA A 22 4.99 -2.70 9.67
N ALA A 23 5.31 -1.54 9.11
CA ALA A 23 5.08 -0.26 9.78
C ALA A 23 3.59 0.02 10.02
N GLN A 24 2.74 -0.26 9.03
CA GLN A 24 1.29 -0.12 9.19
C GLN A 24 0.69 -1.11 10.20
N ARG A 25 1.16 -2.37 10.20
CA ARG A 25 0.74 -3.35 11.20
C ARG A 25 1.08 -2.89 12.62
N ARG A 26 2.30 -2.39 12.86
CA ARG A 26 2.65 -1.83 14.18
C ARG A 26 1.73 -0.67 14.59
N LEU A 27 1.33 0.17 13.65
CA LEU A 27 0.39 1.26 13.93
C LEU A 27 -1.02 0.71 14.25
N SER A 28 -1.49 -0.28 13.49
CA SER A 28 -2.75 -0.98 13.75
C SER A 28 -2.76 -1.64 15.13
N ASP A 29 -1.70 -2.37 15.48
CA ASP A 29 -1.52 -3.03 16.77
C ASP A 29 -1.59 -2.01 17.92
N ALA A 30 -0.95 -0.84 17.77
CA ALA A 30 -1.02 0.23 18.76
C ALA A 30 -2.46 0.78 18.91
N PHE A 31 -3.22 0.92 17.82
CA PHE A 31 -4.63 1.30 17.90
C PHE A 31 -5.49 0.20 18.56
N SER A 32 -5.22 -1.08 18.27
CA SER A 32 -5.88 -2.23 18.89
C SER A 32 -5.61 -2.34 20.40
N GLU A 33 -4.37 -2.09 20.82
CA GLU A 33 -4.00 -2.02 22.23
C GLU A 33 -4.77 -0.90 22.95
N ARG A 34 -4.80 0.29 22.35
CA ARG A 34 -5.57 1.43 22.89
C ARG A 34 -7.07 1.19 22.88
N ALA A 35 -7.59 0.49 21.87
CA ALA A 35 -8.98 0.10 21.81
C ALA A 35 -9.37 -0.75 23.03
N SER A 36 -8.51 -1.71 23.38
CA SER A 36 -8.69 -2.56 24.56
C SER A 36 -8.58 -1.76 25.87
N ALA A 37 -7.58 -0.87 25.99
CA ALA A 37 -7.42 0.00 27.15
C ALA A 37 -8.63 0.96 27.37
N PHE A 38 -9.30 1.35 26.28
CA PHE A 38 -10.44 2.27 26.30
C PHE A 38 -11.80 1.58 26.20
N ALA A 39 -11.85 0.25 26.33
CA ALA A 39 -13.07 -0.54 26.12
C ALA A 39 -14.24 -0.12 27.02
N GLN A 40 -13.97 0.39 28.23
CA GLN A 40 -14.98 0.80 29.20
C GLN A 40 -15.21 2.33 29.25
N VAL A 41 -14.48 3.10 28.45
CA VAL A 41 -14.62 4.57 28.43
C VAL A 41 -15.80 4.94 27.53
N ARG A 42 -16.96 5.23 28.14
CA ARG A 42 -18.16 5.65 27.40
C ARG A 42 -18.03 7.09 26.91
N LYS A 43 -18.45 7.33 25.67
CA LYS A 43 -18.51 8.65 25.04
C LYS A 43 -19.76 8.78 24.17
N ILE A 44 -20.08 10.01 23.76
CA ILE A 44 -21.08 10.27 22.72
C ILE A 44 -20.40 10.21 21.36
N GLY A 45 -20.93 9.37 20.47
CA GLY A 45 -20.59 9.39 19.05
C GLY A 45 -21.15 10.65 18.40
N ARG A 46 -20.49 11.15 17.36
CA ARG A 46 -20.95 12.34 16.63
C ARG A 46 -20.99 12.11 15.14
N THR A 47 -22.08 12.53 14.52
CA THR A 47 -22.27 12.53 13.06
C THR A 47 -22.53 13.96 12.61
N GLN A 48 -21.84 14.42 11.56
CA GLN A 48 -21.87 15.84 11.16
C GLN A 48 -21.49 16.81 12.31
N LEU A 49 -20.60 16.37 13.21
CA LEU A 49 -20.21 17.07 14.44
C LEU A 49 -21.34 17.33 15.45
N GLN A 50 -22.52 16.76 15.24
CA GLN A 50 -23.64 16.82 16.19
C GLN A 50 -23.67 15.56 17.06
N ASP A 51 -24.22 15.68 18.27
CA ASP A 51 -24.43 14.56 19.17
C ASP A 51 -25.32 13.50 18.52
N ALA A 52 -24.88 12.23 18.60
CA ALA A 52 -25.60 11.09 18.06
C ALA A 52 -25.96 10.10 19.18
N VAL A 53 -25.39 8.89 19.17
CA VAL A 53 -25.67 7.82 20.14
C VAL A 53 -24.42 7.43 20.94
N PRO A 54 -24.58 6.84 22.14
CA PRO A 54 -23.45 6.38 22.94
C PRO A 54 -22.61 5.31 22.25
N MET A 55 -21.31 5.35 22.51
CA MET A 55 -20.32 4.34 22.12
C MET A 55 -19.21 4.29 23.17
N THR A 56 -18.21 3.42 23.00
CA THR A 56 -16.96 3.48 23.78
C THR A 56 -15.83 4.07 22.96
N LEU A 57 -14.89 4.75 23.61
CA LEU A 57 -13.67 5.22 22.97
C LEU A 57 -12.87 4.02 22.42
N GLY A 58 -12.98 2.85 23.06
CA GLY A 58 -12.45 1.60 22.55
C GLY A 58 -13.01 1.22 21.17
N GLN A 59 -14.32 1.33 20.95
CA GLN A 59 -14.94 1.06 19.64
C GLN A 59 -14.41 2.00 18.54
N GLU A 60 -14.17 3.27 18.86
CA GLU A 60 -13.62 4.25 17.91
C GLU A 60 -12.19 3.89 17.49
N PHE A 61 -11.34 3.54 18.47
CA PHE A 61 -9.95 3.13 18.21
C PHE A 61 -9.87 1.78 17.50
N ALA A 62 -10.78 0.85 17.77
CA ALA A 62 -10.90 -0.40 17.01
C ALA A 62 -11.20 -0.12 15.53
N GLY A 63 -12.03 0.88 15.24
CA GLY A 63 -12.28 1.34 13.87
C GLY A 63 -11.04 1.89 13.16
N PHE A 64 -10.15 2.58 13.89
CA PHE A 64 -8.87 3.05 13.34
C PHE A 64 -7.92 1.89 13.01
N SER A 65 -7.83 0.87 13.86
CA SER A 65 -7.04 -0.33 13.59
C SER A 65 -7.58 -1.09 12.36
N ALA A 66 -8.88 -1.39 12.35
CA ALA A 66 -9.51 -2.14 11.27
C ALA A 66 -9.30 -1.50 9.88
N THR A 67 -9.42 -0.17 9.79
CA THR A 67 -9.25 0.51 8.49
C THR A 67 -7.80 0.48 7.97
N ILE A 68 -6.82 0.37 8.87
CA ILE A 68 -5.40 0.20 8.52
C ILE A 68 -5.13 -1.25 8.09
N ASP A 69 -5.69 -2.23 8.78
CA ASP A 69 -5.53 -3.66 8.42
C ASP A 69 -6.02 -3.95 7.00
N GLU A 70 -7.18 -3.40 6.61
CA GLU A 70 -7.68 -3.46 5.23
C GLU A 70 -6.66 -2.95 4.21
N ASP A 71 -5.98 -1.84 4.51
CA ASP A 71 -5.04 -1.24 3.58
C ASP A 71 -3.72 -2.05 3.51
N VAL A 72 -3.31 -2.69 4.60
CA VAL A 72 -2.17 -3.62 4.61
C VAL A 72 -2.42 -4.79 3.65
N GLU A 73 -3.62 -5.35 3.64
CA GLU A 73 -4.01 -6.42 2.71
C GLU A 73 -4.01 -5.93 1.25
N ILE A 74 -4.53 -4.73 1.00
CA ILE A 74 -4.58 -4.12 -0.33
C ILE A 74 -3.16 -3.92 -0.89
N ILE A 75 -2.20 -3.44 -0.10
CA ILE A 75 -0.80 -3.29 -0.52
C ILE A 75 -0.23 -4.64 -0.97
N GLY A 76 -0.45 -5.69 -0.18
CA GLY A 76 0.05 -7.03 -0.48
C GLY A 76 -0.46 -7.55 -1.82
N ARG A 77 -1.76 -7.38 -2.07
CA ARG A 77 -2.38 -7.81 -3.33
C ARG A 77 -1.96 -6.97 -4.53
N LEU A 78 -1.96 -5.65 -4.42
CA LEU A 78 -1.75 -4.76 -5.57
C LEU A 78 -0.26 -4.55 -5.90
N SER A 79 0.65 -4.79 -4.96
CA SER A 79 2.08 -4.84 -5.26
C SER A 79 2.46 -5.94 -6.26
N GLN A 80 1.65 -7.01 -6.38
CA GLN A 80 1.88 -8.09 -7.34
C GLN A 80 1.82 -7.61 -8.80
N LEU A 81 1.08 -6.54 -9.10
CA LEU A 81 1.04 -5.95 -10.44
C LEU A 81 2.40 -5.41 -10.89
N LEU A 82 3.28 -5.09 -9.95
CA LEU A 82 4.63 -4.60 -10.22
C LEU A 82 5.61 -5.75 -10.49
N LEU A 83 5.25 -7.01 -10.24
CA LEU A 83 6.12 -8.15 -10.52
C LEU A 83 6.07 -8.60 -11.99
N GLU A 84 5.15 -8.05 -12.79
CA GLU A 84 5.18 -8.22 -14.24
C GLU A 84 6.13 -7.20 -14.89
N VAL A 85 7.12 -7.67 -15.65
CA VAL A 85 8.21 -6.84 -16.20
C VAL A 85 8.44 -7.10 -17.69
N ASN A 86 8.98 -6.10 -18.37
CA ASN A 86 9.31 -6.15 -19.80
C ASN A 86 10.81 -6.39 -20.07
N LEU A 87 11.57 -6.93 -19.10
CA LEU A 87 13.01 -7.16 -19.24
C LEU A 87 13.34 -8.03 -20.46
N GLY A 88 14.20 -7.53 -21.36
CA GLY A 88 14.50 -8.19 -22.63
C GLY A 88 13.59 -7.77 -23.80
N GLY A 89 12.65 -6.84 -23.56
CA GLY A 89 11.90 -6.15 -24.61
C GLY A 89 12.71 -5.09 -25.37
N THR A 90 13.89 -4.71 -24.84
CA THR A 90 14.82 -3.71 -25.39
C THR A 90 14.20 -2.34 -25.62
N ALA A 91 14.27 -1.81 -26.84
CA ALA A 91 13.92 -0.43 -27.12
C ALA A 91 12.40 -0.18 -27.08
N ILE A 92 11.61 -1.11 -27.63
CA ILE A 92 10.17 -0.93 -27.87
C ILE A 92 9.35 -2.21 -27.68
N GLY A 93 9.90 -3.22 -27.00
CA GLY A 93 9.24 -4.50 -26.76
C GLY A 93 9.38 -5.54 -27.87
N THR A 94 9.99 -5.21 -29.01
CA THR A 94 10.15 -6.12 -30.15
C THR A 94 11.20 -7.20 -29.96
N ARG A 95 11.98 -7.15 -28.86
CA ARG A 95 13.13 -8.04 -28.62
C ARG A 95 14.24 -7.87 -29.66
N VAL A 96 14.29 -6.73 -30.38
CA VAL A 96 15.39 -6.47 -31.33
C VAL A 96 16.73 -6.50 -30.60
N ASN A 97 17.73 -7.12 -31.21
CA ASN A 97 19.07 -7.37 -30.64
C ASN A 97 19.07 -8.22 -29.36
N THR A 98 18.02 -9.01 -29.12
CA THR A 98 17.92 -9.93 -27.99
C THR A 98 18.06 -11.36 -28.47
N PRO A 99 19.01 -12.16 -27.94
CA PRO A 99 19.10 -13.58 -28.25
C PRO A 99 17.80 -14.32 -27.92
N GLU A 100 17.50 -15.36 -28.68
CA GLU A 100 16.35 -16.22 -28.40
C GLU A 100 16.44 -16.82 -26.97
N GLY A 101 15.33 -16.78 -26.24
CA GLY A 101 15.25 -17.26 -24.86
C GLY A 101 15.90 -16.37 -23.80
N TYR A 102 16.49 -15.23 -24.17
CA TYR A 102 17.10 -14.31 -23.21
C TYR A 102 16.08 -13.72 -22.22
N PRO A 103 14.92 -13.16 -22.63
CA PRO A 103 13.97 -12.55 -21.69
C PRO A 103 13.50 -13.52 -20.60
N GLU A 104 13.19 -14.75 -21.00
CA GLU A 104 12.71 -15.81 -20.12
C GLU A 104 13.80 -16.20 -19.11
N ARG A 105 15.05 -16.35 -19.57
CA ARG A 105 16.19 -16.62 -18.69
C ARG A 105 16.52 -15.45 -17.77
N ALA A 106 16.54 -14.23 -18.29
CA ALA A 106 16.86 -13.04 -17.54
C ALA A 106 15.85 -12.81 -16.41
N VAL A 107 14.54 -12.96 -16.69
CA VAL A 107 13.51 -12.86 -15.65
C VAL A 107 13.62 -14.00 -14.63
N ALA A 108 13.88 -15.24 -15.08
CA ALA A 108 14.07 -16.36 -14.16
C ALA A 108 15.27 -16.16 -13.21
N GLU A 109 16.40 -15.68 -13.73
CA GLU A 109 17.56 -15.33 -12.89
C GLU A 109 17.27 -14.13 -11.99
N LEU A 110 16.55 -13.12 -12.49
CA LEU A 110 16.14 -11.97 -11.67
C LEU A 110 15.27 -12.39 -10.49
N SER A 111 14.32 -13.31 -10.70
CA SER A 111 13.50 -13.86 -9.62
C SER A 111 14.35 -14.57 -8.56
N LYS A 112 15.35 -15.35 -8.98
CA LYS A 112 16.27 -16.04 -8.06
C LYS A 112 17.10 -15.06 -7.23
N VAL A 113 17.71 -14.05 -7.85
CA VAL A 113 18.61 -13.13 -7.14
C VAL A 113 17.86 -12.12 -6.29
N SER A 114 16.65 -11.71 -6.69
CA SER A 114 15.85 -10.74 -5.94
C SER A 114 15.00 -11.39 -4.84
N GLY A 115 14.69 -12.68 -4.96
CA GLY A 115 13.75 -13.37 -4.07
C GLY A 115 12.28 -13.06 -4.35
N PHE A 116 11.97 -12.30 -5.40
CA PHE A 116 10.59 -12.02 -5.82
C PHE A 116 10.16 -12.93 -6.97
N GLU A 117 8.87 -13.27 -7.04
CA GLU A 117 8.30 -14.03 -8.15
C GLU A 117 8.05 -13.11 -9.37
N VAL A 118 9.13 -12.63 -9.99
CA VAL A 118 9.07 -11.77 -11.17
C VAL A 118 8.60 -12.57 -12.39
N LYS A 119 7.71 -11.98 -13.19
CA LYS A 119 7.06 -12.60 -14.36
C LYS A 119 7.34 -11.77 -15.61
N LEU A 120 7.62 -12.45 -16.70
CA LEU A 120 7.76 -11.80 -18.00
C LEU A 120 6.37 -11.40 -18.50
N ALA A 121 6.20 -10.15 -18.92
CA ALA A 121 4.93 -9.67 -19.46
C ALA A 121 4.52 -10.46 -20.70
N ALA A 122 3.21 -10.75 -20.81
CA ALA A 122 2.66 -11.51 -21.94
C ALA A 122 2.85 -10.77 -23.27
N ASN A 123 2.85 -9.44 -23.24
CA ASN A 123 3.11 -8.59 -24.40
C ASN A 123 4.15 -7.50 -24.04
N LEU A 124 5.37 -7.66 -24.54
CA LEU A 124 6.47 -6.74 -24.25
C LEU A 124 6.31 -5.36 -24.91
N ILE A 125 5.56 -5.26 -26.01
CA ILE A 125 5.30 -3.97 -26.68
C ILE A 125 4.38 -3.12 -25.80
N GLU A 126 3.31 -3.73 -25.28
CA GLU A 126 2.39 -3.09 -24.34
C GLU A 126 3.10 -2.72 -23.04
N ALA A 127 3.83 -3.67 -22.43
CA ALA A 127 4.50 -3.43 -21.15
C ALA A 127 5.64 -2.39 -21.22
N SER A 128 6.11 -2.05 -22.43
CA SER A 128 7.12 -1.00 -22.65
C SER A 128 6.54 0.41 -22.61
N SER A 129 5.23 0.59 -22.82
CA SER A 129 4.54 1.87 -22.69
C SER A 129 3.61 1.95 -21.48
N ASP A 130 3.30 0.81 -20.85
CA ASP A 130 2.37 0.76 -19.73
C ASP A 130 2.94 1.28 -18.41
N ALA A 131 2.22 2.24 -17.84
CA ALA A 131 2.45 2.80 -16.51
C ALA A 131 1.29 2.51 -15.53
N GLY A 132 0.30 1.71 -15.93
CA GLY A 132 -0.93 1.44 -15.18
C GLY A 132 -0.69 0.84 -13.80
N ALA A 133 0.30 -0.05 -13.67
CA ALA A 133 0.69 -0.61 -12.37
C ALA A 133 1.16 0.47 -11.38
N TYR A 134 1.96 1.44 -11.83
CA TYR A 134 2.43 2.56 -10.98
C TYR A 134 1.29 3.47 -10.56
N VAL A 135 0.39 3.82 -11.50
CA VAL A 135 -0.77 4.67 -11.23
C VAL A 135 -1.69 4.00 -10.20
N THR A 136 -1.94 2.70 -10.38
CA THR A 136 -2.74 1.90 -9.45
C THR A 136 -2.12 1.88 -8.05
N PHE A 137 -0.82 1.58 -7.96
CA PHE A 137 -0.12 1.53 -6.68
C PHE A 137 -0.07 2.90 -5.98
N SER A 138 0.15 3.98 -6.73
CA SER A 138 0.07 5.35 -6.21
C SER A 138 -1.34 5.69 -5.69
N GLY A 139 -2.39 5.19 -6.35
CA GLY A 139 -3.77 5.29 -5.89
C GLY A 139 -4.00 4.63 -4.51
N VAL A 140 -3.35 3.49 -4.26
CA VAL A 140 -3.37 2.82 -2.94
C VAL A 140 -2.72 3.70 -1.88
N LEU A 141 -1.55 4.27 -2.18
CA LEU A 141 -0.86 5.17 -1.25
C LEU A 141 -1.71 6.42 -0.94
N LYS A 142 -2.40 6.97 -1.94
CA LYS A 142 -3.34 8.08 -1.75
C LYS A 142 -4.51 7.69 -0.84
N ARG A 143 -5.09 6.50 -1.04
CA ARG A 143 -6.17 5.98 -0.17
C ARG A 143 -5.71 5.91 1.29
N ILE A 144 -4.54 5.33 1.54
CA ILE A 144 -3.94 5.23 2.89
C ILE A 144 -3.75 6.63 3.48
N ALA A 145 -3.18 7.57 2.72
CA ALA A 145 -2.94 8.93 3.19
C ALA A 145 -4.24 9.64 3.61
N VAL A 146 -5.33 9.47 2.85
CA VAL A 146 -6.64 10.04 3.20
C VAL A 146 -7.18 9.45 4.51
N LYS A 147 -7.10 8.12 4.68
CA LYS A 147 -7.53 7.44 5.92
C LYS A 147 -6.70 7.89 7.13
N LEU A 148 -5.37 7.94 7.01
CA LEU A 148 -4.49 8.43 8.07
C LEU A 148 -4.75 9.90 8.40
N SER A 149 -4.98 10.75 7.39
CA SER A 149 -5.34 12.15 7.60
C SER A 149 -6.63 12.28 8.41
N LYS A 150 -7.66 11.47 8.09
CA LYS A 150 -8.90 11.41 8.88
C LYS A 150 -8.63 11.03 10.34
N ILE A 151 -7.87 9.96 10.60
CA ILE A 151 -7.52 9.52 11.95
C ILE A 151 -6.80 10.64 12.72
N CYS A 152 -5.78 11.26 12.11
CA CYS A 152 -5.07 12.38 12.70
C CYS A 152 -5.99 13.58 13.00
N ASN A 153 -6.96 13.86 12.13
CA ASN A 153 -7.92 14.94 12.34
C ASN A 153 -8.86 14.64 13.51
N ASP A 154 -9.36 13.40 13.61
CA ASP A 154 -10.18 12.96 14.74
C ASP A 154 -9.42 13.09 16.05
N LEU A 155 -8.18 12.56 16.12
CA LEU A 155 -7.35 12.63 17.31
C LEU A 155 -7.11 14.08 17.75
N ARG A 156 -6.79 14.98 16.82
CA ARG A 156 -6.61 16.42 17.12
C ARG A 156 -7.90 17.03 17.67
N LEU A 157 -9.04 16.74 17.06
CA LEU A 157 -10.33 17.27 17.50
C LEU A 157 -10.69 16.76 18.90
N LEU A 158 -10.58 15.45 19.14
CA LEU A 158 -10.82 14.81 20.43
C LEU A 158 -9.88 15.31 21.54
N SER A 159 -8.68 15.75 21.18
CA SER A 159 -7.68 16.29 22.11
C SER A 159 -7.77 17.81 22.32
N SER A 160 -8.69 18.50 21.65
CA SER A 160 -8.82 19.96 21.78
C SER A 160 -9.24 20.35 23.20
N GLY A 161 -8.65 21.40 23.76
CA GLY A 161 -8.85 21.76 25.16
C GLY A 161 -7.68 22.59 25.74
N PRO A 162 -7.49 22.64 27.08
CA PRO A 162 -8.13 21.80 28.11
C PRO A 162 -9.46 22.35 28.69
N ARG A 163 -9.89 23.57 28.34
CA ARG A 163 -11.08 24.20 28.96
C ARG A 163 -12.25 24.46 28.02
N SER A 164 -12.00 24.61 26.73
CA SER A 164 -13.01 25.06 25.75
C SER A 164 -12.89 24.28 24.44
N GLY A 165 -12.50 23.02 24.55
CA GLY A 165 -12.41 22.08 23.44
C GLY A 165 -13.55 21.07 23.45
N PHE A 166 -13.31 19.94 22.82
CA PHE A 166 -14.29 18.92 22.48
C PHE A 166 -14.76 18.04 23.65
#